data_AF-A0A8D5AGZ0-F1
#
_entry.id   AF-A0A8D5AGZ0-F1
#
_cell.length_a   1.000
_cell.length_b   1.000
_cell.length_c   1.000
_cell.angle_alpha   90.00
_cell.angle_beta   90.00
_cell.angle_gamma   90.00
#
_symmetry.space_group_name_H-M   'P 1'
#
loop_
_entity.id
_entity.type
_entity.pdbx_description
1 polymer ?
#
loop_
_entity_poly.entity_id
_entity_poly.type
_entity_poly.pdbx_seq_one_letter_code
_entity_poly.pdbx_strand_id
1 'polypeptide(L)'
;MAKRNWKHVQPRSLPHAMELCLEYARDKLNRSVDTVAVEMGLTNKWSLYKWVENGNLPARLIRPFESACGANFVTRWNAISAGQLLVAIPAGRAVKAQDIQELQSVLNVAVGRLLDLAAGKAERQEVLEGLQAGLEGLAWHKANVEKQEQPEFDFWEGE
;
A
#
# COMPACT_ATOMS: atom_id res chain seq x y z
N MET A 1 3.29 1.87 -25.23
CA MET A 1 3.78 1.17 -24.02
C MET A 1 2.70 0.22 -23.56
N ALA A 2 3.02 -1.06 -23.34
CA ALA A 2 2.05 -2.03 -22.86
C ALA A 2 1.48 -1.56 -21.51
N LYS A 3 0.16 -1.68 -21.33
CA LYS A 3 -0.55 -1.18 -20.14
C LYS A 3 -0.07 -1.96 -18.91
N ARG A 4 0.82 -1.35 -18.12
CA ARG A 4 1.41 -1.98 -16.92
C ARG A 4 0.31 -2.24 -15.89
N ASN A 5 0.22 -3.47 -15.37
CA ASN A 5 -0.72 -3.79 -14.31
C ASN A 5 -0.16 -3.39 -12.94
N TRP A 6 -0.41 -2.13 -12.57
CA TRP A 6 0.09 -1.49 -11.34
C TRP A 6 -0.23 -2.22 -10.04
N LYS A 7 -1.24 -3.12 -10.02
CA LYS A 7 -1.60 -3.89 -8.81
C LYS A 7 -0.52 -4.89 -8.39
N HIS A 8 0.20 -5.48 -9.35
CA HIS A 8 1.19 -6.54 -9.09
C HIS A 8 2.64 -6.06 -9.24
N VAL A 9 2.86 -4.78 -9.51
CA VAL A 9 4.22 -4.25 -9.64
C VAL A 9 4.85 -4.18 -8.26
N GLN A 10 6.06 -4.75 -8.15
CA GLN A 10 6.85 -4.69 -6.93
C GLN A 10 8.20 -3.98 -7.19
N PRO A 11 8.60 -3.06 -6.31
CA PRO A 11 9.91 -2.42 -6.39
C PRO A 11 11.03 -3.44 -6.07
N ARG A 12 12.23 -3.19 -6.59
CA ARG A 12 13.40 -4.07 -6.44
C ARG A 12 14.58 -3.37 -5.77
N SER A 13 14.63 -2.06 -5.90
CA SER A 13 15.61 -1.16 -5.28
C SER A 13 14.90 0.16 -4.98
N LEU A 14 15.53 1.01 -4.16
CA LEU A 14 15.01 2.34 -3.86
C LEU A 14 14.90 3.25 -5.11
N PRO A 15 15.91 3.33 -6.00
CA PRO A 15 15.76 4.03 -7.28
C PRO A 15 14.59 3.50 -8.12
N HIS A 16 14.47 2.17 -8.27
CA HIS A 16 13.37 1.56 -9.02
C HIS A 16 12.01 1.87 -8.38
N ALA A 17 11.92 1.90 -7.05
CA ALA A 17 10.70 2.31 -6.36
C ALA A 17 10.30 3.76 -6.70
N MET A 18 11.27 4.66 -6.76
CA MET A 18 11.03 6.06 -7.13
C MET A 18 10.63 6.21 -8.60
N GLU A 19 11.26 5.47 -9.51
CA GLU A 19 10.89 5.40 -10.93
C GLU A 19 9.44 4.91 -11.10
N LEU A 20 9.05 3.86 -10.37
CA LEU A 20 7.69 3.32 -10.39
C LEU A 20 6.66 4.35 -9.92
N CYS A 21 6.98 5.17 -8.92
CA CYS A 21 6.11 6.27 -8.49
C CYS A 21 5.91 7.29 -9.63
N LEU A 22 6.99 7.71 -10.29
CA LEU A 22 6.93 8.67 -11.39
C LEU A 22 6.19 8.11 -12.61
N GLU A 23 6.46 6.85 -12.98
CA GLU A 23 5.74 6.18 -14.06
C GLU A 23 4.25 6.04 -13.74
N TYR A 24 3.88 5.71 -12.50
CA TYR A 24 2.48 5.65 -12.07
C TYR A 24 1.82 7.03 -12.20
N ALA A 25 2.48 8.08 -11.73
CA ALA A 25 1.99 9.45 -11.80
C ALA A 25 1.73 9.87 -13.27
N ARG A 26 2.64 9.50 -14.18
CA ARG A 26 2.48 9.73 -15.61
C ARG A 26 1.33 8.91 -16.21
N ASP A 27 1.28 7.62 -15.94
CA ASP A 27 0.36 6.70 -16.59
C ASP A 27 -1.08 6.79 -16.06
N LYS A 28 -1.27 7.21 -14.78
CA LYS A 28 -2.59 7.28 -14.12
C LYS A 28 -3.09 8.68 -13.85
N LEU A 29 -2.19 9.60 -13.53
CA LEU A 29 -2.55 10.98 -13.18
C LEU A 29 -2.17 11.98 -14.29
N ASN A 30 -1.51 11.51 -15.36
CA ASN A 30 -0.97 12.34 -16.44
C ASN A 30 -0.06 13.47 -15.91
N ARG A 31 0.68 13.20 -14.82
CA ARG A 31 1.58 14.16 -14.20
C ARG A 31 2.98 14.01 -14.75
N SER A 32 3.59 15.14 -15.11
CA SER A 32 5.01 15.20 -15.47
C SER A 32 5.89 15.28 -14.21
N VAL A 33 7.18 15.03 -14.37
CA VAL A 33 8.15 15.19 -13.26
C VAL A 33 8.17 16.64 -12.75
N ASP A 34 8.00 17.63 -13.64
CA ASP A 34 7.83 19.04 -13.29
C ASP A 34 6.62 19.25 -12.38
N THR A 35 5.47 18.67 -12.73
CA THR A 35 4.24 18.75 -11.93
C THR A 35 4.41 18.13 -10.55
N VAL A 36 5.04 16.94 -10.48
CA VAL A 36 5.33 16.27 -9.21
C VAL A 36 6.25 17.14 -8.33
N ALA A 37 7.29 17.75 -8.91
CA ALA A 37 8.18 18.64 -8.18
C ALA A 37 7.45 19.87 -7.62
N VAL A 38 6.52 20.45 -8.39
CA VAL A 38 5.67 21.57 -7.94
C VAL A 38 4.75 21.14 -6.79
N GLU A 39 4.08 19.98 -6.90
CA GLU A 39 3.21 19.46 -5.84
C GLU A 39 3.97 19.13 -4.55
N MET A 40 5.24 18.73 -4.66
CA MET A 40 6.14 18.54 -3.52
C MET A 40 6.63 19.86 -2.90
N GLY A 41 6.35 21.01 -3.52
CA GLY A 41 6.86 22.32 -3.08
C GLY A 41 8.36 22.51 -3.36
N LEU A 42 8.92 21.82 -4.36
CA LEU A 42 10.33 21.98 -4.74
C LEU A 42 10.52 23.20 -5.64
N THR A 43 11.67 23.88 -5.48
CA THR A 43 12.04 25.03 -6.32
C THR A 43 12.28 24.65 -7.78
N ASN A 44 12.77 23.44 -8.04
CA ASN A 44 12.96 22.91 -9.39
C ASN A 44 12.95 21.37 -9.40
N LYS A 45 12.79 20.79 -10.59
CA LYS A 45 12.78 19.32 -10.80
C LYS A 45 14.15 18.65 -10.75
N TRP A 46 15.24 19.41 -10.86
CA TRP A 46 16.60 18.84 -10.98
C TRP A 46 17.01 18.10 -9.72
N SER A 47 16.63 18.62 -8.55
CA SER A 47 16.81 17.90 -7.28
C SER A 47 16.10 16.56 -7.29
N LEU A 48 14.85 16.51 -7.79
CA LEU A 48 14.07 15.28 -7.88
C LEU A 48 14.74 14.24 -8.80
N TYR A 49 15.20 14.65 -9.99
CA TYR A 49 15.94 13.75 -10.88
C TYR A 49 17.19 13.16 -10.20
N LYS A 50 17.97 14.00 -9.52
CA LYS A 50 19.19 13.57 -8.82
C LYS A 50 18.91 12.59 -7.68
N TRP A 51 17.79 12.78 -6.98
CA TRP A 51 17.34 11.87 -5.92
C TRP A 51 16.87 10.54 -6.48
N VAL A 52 16.12 10.54 -7.60
CA VAL A 52 15.65 9.33 -8.27
C VAL A 52 16.84 8.51 -8.78
N GLU A 53 17.78 9.15 -9.47
CA GLU A 53 18.98 8.51 -10.02
C GLU A 53 19.79 7.77 -8.94
N ASN A 54 20.04 8.44 -7.80
CA ASN A 54 20.89 7.89 -6.74
C ASN A 54 20.11 7.17 -5.63
N GLY A 55 18.78 7.13 -5.70
CA GLY A 55 17.91 6.60 -4.65
C GLY A 55 17.99 7.34 -3.31
N ASN A 56 18.45 8.60 -3.30
CA ASN A 56 18.71 9.35 -2.07
C ASN A 56 17.64 10.43 -1.82
N LEU A 57 16.38 10.01 -1.72
CA LEU A 57 15.28 10.90 -1.35
C LEU A 57 15.37 11.22 0.15
N PRO A 58 15.40 12.50 0.55
CA PRO A 58 15.37 12.86 1.96
C PRO A 58 14.15 12.24 2.66
N ALA A 59 14.34 11.60 3.81
CA ALA A 59 13.28 10.84 4.49
C ALA A 59 12.00 11.67 4.74
N ARG A 60 12.16 12.95 5.10
CA ARG A 60 11.03 13.91 5.28
C ARG A 60 10.20 14.14 4.02
N LEU A 61 10.74 13.84 2.83
CA LEU A 61 10.11 14.03 1.54
C LEU A 61 9.50 12.74 0.97
N ILE A 62 9.66 11.58 1.64
CA ILE A 62 9.07 10.32 1.18
C ILE A 62 7.55 10.46 1.05
N ARG A 63 6.87 10.94 2.10
CA ARG A 63 5.40 11.10 2.09
C ARG A 63 4.92 12.16 1.10
N PRO A 64 5.50 13.38 1.04
CA PRO A 64 5.18 14.34 -0.01
C PRO A 64 5.36 13.80 -1.43
N PHE A 65 6.46 13.09 -1.69
CA PHE A 65 6.74 12.50 -3.00
C PHE A 65 5.72 11.45 -3.40
N GLU A 66 5.43 10.49 -2.52
CA GLU A 66 4.45 9.44 -2.77
C GLU A 66 3.04 9.99 -2.93
N SER A 67 2.68 11.01 -2.15
CA SER A 67 1.40 11.73 -2.29
C SER A 67 1.28 12.44 -3.64
N ALA A 68 2.34 13.14 -4.07
CA ALA A 68 2.37 13.81 -5.38
C ALA A 68 2.34 12.81 -6.55
N CYS A 69 2.87 11.60 -6.35
CA CYS A 69 2.80 10.54 -7.34
C CYS A 69 1.48 9.74 -7.31
N GLY A 70 0.76 9.78 -6.19
CA GLY A 70 -0.42 8.94 -5.94
C GLY A 70 -0.11 7.45 -5.74
N ALA A 71 1.15 7.11 -5.41
CA ALA A 71 1.60 5.72 -5.24
C ALA A 71 2.67 5.60 -4.15
N ASN A 72 2.63 4.49 -3.40
CA ASN A 72 3.46 4.28 -2.21
C ASN A 72 4.59 3.25 -2.42
N PHE A 73 5.27 3.27 -3.57
CA PHE A 73 6.29 2.25 -3.89
C PHE A 73 7.55 2.37 -3.03
N VAL A 74 7.92 3.57 -2.58
CA VAL A 74 9.11 3.78 -1.73
C VAL A 74 8.88 3.19 -0.33
N THR A 75 7.73 3.49 0.27
CA THR A 75 7.30 2.92 1.55
C THR A 75 7.16 1.39 1.44
N ARG A 76 6.59 0.87 0.35
CA ARG A 76 6.53 -0.58 0.09
C ARG A 76 7.91 -1.21 0.02
N TRP A 77 8.85 -0.60 -0.71
CA TRP A 77 10.20 -1.11 -0.79
C TRP A 77 10.89 -1.13 0.57
N ASN A 78 10.77 -0.06 1.36
CA ASN A 78 11.34 0.01 2.71
C ASN A 78 10.80 -1.13 3.59
N ALA A 79 9.48 -1.37 3.59
CA ALA A 79 8.87 -2.46 4.34
C ALA A 79 9.39 -3.83 3.88
N ILE A 80 9.35 -4.11 2.57
CA ILE A 80 9.82 -5.39 1.99
C ILE A 80 11.30 -5.62 2.29
N SER A 81 12.14 -4.59 2.16
CA SER A 81 13.57 -4.69 2.41
C SER A 81 13.91 -4.98 3.87
N ALA A 82 13.03 -4.56 4.79
CA ALA A 82 13.11 -4.89 6.22
C ALA A 82 12.45 -6.22 6.59
N GLY A 83 11.97 -7.01 5.61
CA GLY A 83 11.22 -8.24 5.87
C GLY A 83 9.85 -8.00 6.52
N GLN A 84 9.32 -6.78 6.43
CA GLN A 84 8.02 -6.39 6.98
C GLN A 84 6.93 -6.47 5.91
N LEU A 85 5.71 -6.79 6.37
CA LEU A 85 4.52 -6.76 5.52
C LEU A 85 3.82 -5.40 5.65
N LEU A 86 3.49 -4.79 4.52
CA LEU A 86 2.68 -3.57 4.48
C LEU A 86 1.24 -3.93 4.13
N VAL A 87 0.35 -3.74 5.09
CA VAL A 87 -1.09 -3.88 4.89
C VAL A 87 -1.71 -2.49 4.79
N ALA A 88 -2.40 -2.21 3.67
CA ALA A 88 -3.05 -0.93 3.49
C ALA A 88 -4.19 -0.80 4.50
N ILE A 89 -4.20 0.28 5.27
CA ILE A 89 -5.32 0.58 6.17
C ILE A 89 -6.48 1.06 5.29
N PRO A 90 -7.60 0.33 5.27
CA PRO A 90 -8.78 0.73 4.51
C PRO A 90 -9.47 1.91 5.21
N ALA A 91 -10.08 2.80 4.43
CA ALA A 91 -10.99 3.79 4.98
C ALA A 91 -12.19 3.05 5.61
N GLY A 92 -12.20 2.98 6.94
CA GLY A 92 -13.16 2.20 7.70
C GLY A 92 -14.60 2.66 7.45
N ARG A 93 -15.50 1.68 7.37
CA ARG A 93 -16.96 1.84 7.55
C ARG A 93 -17.36 1.08 8.81
N ALA A 94 -18.53 1.39 9.37
CA ALA A 94 -19.05 0.65 10.52
C ALA A 94 -19.05 -0.88 10.26
N VAL A 95 -18.49 -1.62 11.22
CA VAL A 95 -18.40 -3.09 11.19
C VAL A 95 -19.79 -3.68 11.39
N LYS A 96 -20.17 -4.62 10.52
CA LYS A 96 -21.41 -5.41 10.63
C LYS A 96 -21.08 -6.85 10.97
N ALA A 97 -22.06 -7.59 11.49
CA ALA A 97 -21.91 -9.02 11.77
C ALA A 97 -21.48 -9.84 10.53
N GLN A 98 -21.95 -9.44 9.34
CA GLN A 98 -21.54 -10.04 8.06
C GLN A 98 -20.03 -9.92 7.80
N ASP A 99 -19.42 -8.78 8.16
CA ASP A 99 -17.99 -8.55 7.95
C ASP A 99 -17.15 -9.50 8.83
N ILE A 100 -17.61 -9.78 10.06
CA ILE A 100 -16.96 -10.72 10.98
C ILE A 100 -17.09 -12.16 10.47
N GLN A 101 -18.25 -12.54 9.91
CA GLN A 101 -18.46 -13.86 9.31
C GLN A 101 -17.57 -14.07 8.07
N GLU A 102 -17.43 -13.04 7.24
CA GLU A 102 -16.52 -13.07 6.09
C GLU A 102 -15.06 -13.22 6.54
N LEU A 103 -14.63 -12.47 7.56
CA LEU A 103 -13.31 -12.63 8.17
C LEU A 103 -13.09 -14.07 8.66
N GLN A 104 -14.06 -14.64 9.39
CA GLN A 104 -13.97 -16.02 9.89
C GLN A 104 -13.79 -17.02 8.74
N SER A 105 -14.55 -16.85 7.65
CA SER A 105 -14.44 -17.71 6.47
C SER A 105 -13.04 -17.64 5.85
N VAL A 106 -12.52 -16.42 5.64
CA VAL A 106 -11.18 -16.20 5.06
C VAL A 106 -10.09 -16.80 5.95
N LEU A 107 -10.17 -16.60 7.27
CA LEU A 107 -9.18 -17.15 8.20
C LEU A 107 -9.21 -18.67 8.26
N ASN A 108 -10.39 -19.29 8.23
CA ASN A 108 -10.52 -20.74 8.18
C ASN A 108 -9.90 -21.31 6.90
N VAL A 109 -10.11 -20.67 5.75
CA VAL A 109 -9.49 -21.06 4.47
C VAL A 109 -7.97 -20.92 4.55
N ALA A 110 -7.46 -19.82 5.09
CA ALA A 110 -6.02 -19.59 5.22
C ALA A 110 -5.35 -20.66 6.10
N VAL A 111 -5.95 -20.98 7.24
CA VAL A 111 -5.48 -22.06 8.13
C VAL A 111 -5.60 -23.42 7.46
N GLY A 112 -6.69 -23.70 6.75
CA GLY A 112 -6.85 -24.94 5.96
C GLY A 112 -5.73 -25.12 4.93
N ARG A 113 -5.41 -24.07 4.17
CA ARG A 113 -4.29 -24.08 3.21
C ARG A 113 -2.93 -24.32 3.88
N LEU A 114 -2.69 -23.76 5.06
CA LEU A 114 -1.48 -24.05 5.84
C LEU A 114 -1.38 -25.53 6.21
N LEU A 115 -2.49 -26.13 6.65
CA LEU A 115 -2.54 -27.57 6.97
C LEU A 115 -2.28 -28.42 5.73
N ASP A 116 -2.87 -28.06 4.59
CA ASP A 116 -2.65 -28.76 3.33
C ASP A 116 -1.20 -28.61 2.84
N LEU A 117 -0.58 -27.44 3.01
CA LEU A 117 0.85 -27.25 2.70
C LEU A 117 1.73 -28.13 3.57
N ALA A 118 1.47 -28.19 4.88
CA ALA A 118 2.20 -29.05 5.81
C ALA A 118 2.04 -30.55 5.47
N ALA A 119 0.89 -30.92 4.89
CA ALA A 119 0.64 -32.26 4.37
C ALA A 119 1.17 -32.51 2.94
N GLY A 120 1.81 -31.52 2.30
CA GLY A 120 2.33 -31.61 0.93
C GLY A 120 1.25 -31.59 -0.17
N LYS A 121 0.05 -31.09 0.13
CA LYS A 121 -1.15 -31.10 -0.74
C LYS A 121 -1.51 -29.75 -1.34
N ALA A 122 -0.84 -28.67 -0.94
CA ALA A 122 -1.07 -27.33 -1.45
C ALA A 122 0.18 -26.73 -2.11
N GLU A 123 -0.06 -25.84 -3.07
CA GLU A 123 0.98 -25.10 -3.77
C GLU A 123 1.34 -23.82 -2.98
N ARG A 124 2.61 -23.43 -3.02
CA ARG A 124 3.14 -22.35 -2.18
C ARG A 124 2.45 -21.02 -2.45
N GLN A 125 2.24 -20.67 -3.72
CA GLN A 125 1.61 -19.41 -4.10
C GLN A 125 0.15 -19.35 -3.61
N GLU A 126 -0.61 -20.43 -3.74
CA GLU A 126 -1.99 -20.50 -3.23
C GLU A 126 -2.08 -20.26 -1.70
N VAL A 127 -1.13 -20.79 -0.94
CA VAL A 127 -1.08 -20.63 0.52
C VAL A 127 -0.73 -19.19 0.89
N LEU A 128 0.26 -18.60 0.20
CA LEU A 128 0.65 -17.21 0.42
C LEU A 128 -0.50 -16.24 0.12
N GLU A 129 -1.29 -16.49 -0.92
CA GLU A 129 -2.47 -15.69 -1.25
C GLU A 129 -3.55 -15.77 -0.15
N GLY A 130 -3.79 -16.97 0.38
CA GLY A 130 -4.73 -17.17 1.50
C GLY A 130 -4.28 -16.45 2.77
N LEU A 131 -2.99 -16.53 3.11
CA LEU A 131 -2.41 -15.81 4.24
C LEU A 131 -2.51 -14.30 4.07
N GLN A 132 -2.20 -13.78 2.89
CA GLN A 132 -2.30 -12.36 2.59
C GLN A 132 -3.73 -11.86 2.80
N ALA A 133 -4.73 -12.58 2.27
CA ALA A 133 -6.14 -12.22 2.45
C ALA A 133 -6.56 -12.20 3.93
N GLY A 134 -6.12 -13.20 4.72
CA GLY A 134 -6.39 -13.24 6.15
C GLY A 134 -5.75 -12.08 6.93
N LEU A 135 -4.49 -11.75 6.62
CA LEU A 135 -3.78 -10.63 7.24
C LEU A 135 -4.41 -9.27 6.88
N GLU A 136 -4.85 -9.11 5.63
CA GLU A 136 -5.59 -7.91 5.17
C GLU A 136 -6.93 -7.76 5.91
N GLY A 137 -7.68 -8.85 6.07
CA GLY A 137 -8.92 -8.85 6.84
C GLY A 137 -8.70 -8.45 8.31
N LEU A 138 -7.72 -9.05 8.97
CA LEU A 138 -7.38 -8.71 10.36
C LEU A 138 -6.95 -7.24 10.51
N ALA A 139 -6.17 -6.72 9.58
CA ALA A 139 -5.75 -5.31 9.60
C ALA A 139 -6.93 -4.35 9.41
N TRP A 140 -7.90 -4.66 8.53
CA TRP A 140 -9.14 -3.88 8.37
C TRP A 140 -9.90 -3.80 9.71
N HIS A 141 -10.08 -4.94 10.38
CA HIS A 141 -10.76 -4.98 11.68
C HIS A 141 -9.99 -4.26 12.78
N LYS A 142 -8.65 -4.40 12.84
CA LYS A 142 -7.79 -3.65 13.78
C LYS A 142 -7.98 -2.14 13.63
N ALA A 143 -7.95 -1.64 12.39
CA ALA A 143 -8.14 -0.22 12.12
C ALA A 143 -9.53 0.29 12.57
N ASN A 144 -10.58 -0.51 12.39
CA ASN A 144 -11.92 -0.15 12.87
C ASN A 144 -12.02 -0.15 14.40
N VAL A 145 -11.32 -1.05 15.09
CA VAL A 145 -11.24 -1.04 16.57
C VAL A 145 -10.51 0.21 17.05
N GLU A 146 -9.38 0.57 16.45
CA GLU A 146 -8.64 1.79 16.78
C GLU A 146 -9.47 3.07 16.56
N LYS A 147 -10.33 3.09 15.52
CA LYS A 147 -11.27 4.19 15.27
C LYS A 147 -12.35 4.34 16.33
N GLN A 148 -12.74 3.27 17.03
CA GLN A 148 -13.72 3.39 18.12
C GLN A 148 -13.18 4.20 19.30
N GLU A 149 -11.86 4.23 19.49
CA GLU A 149 -11.20 5.07 20.50
C GLU A 149 -11.06 6.54 20.06
N GLN A 150 -11.22 6.83 18.76
CA GLN A 150 -11.17 8.18 18.19
C GLN A 150 -12.36 8.39 17.24
N PRO A 151 -13.59 8.53 17.77
CA PRO A 151 -14.74 8.85 16.93
C PRO A 151 -14.41 10.14 16.16
N GLU A 152 -14.42 10.02 14.83
CA GLU A 152 -14.25 11.18 13.95
C GLU A 152 -15.35 12.19 14.32
N PHE A 153 -14.96 13.39 14.73
CA PHE A 153 -15.91 14.45 15.09
C PHE A 153 -16.82 14.71 13.89
N ASP A 154 -18.10 14.33 14.00
CA ASP A 154 -19.14 14.68 13.05
C ASP A 154 -19.40 16.20 13.19
N PHE A 155 -18.75 17.00 12.35
CA PHE A 155 -18.87 18.47 12.38
C PHE A 155 -20.16 18.98 11.74
N TRP A 156 -21.24 18.17 11.68
CA TRP A 156 -22.47 18.54 10.98
C TRP A 156 -23.73 17.95 11.62
N GLU A 157 -24.04 18.33 12.86
CA GLU A 157 -25.43 18.43 13.33
C GLU A 157 -25.60 19.75 14.10
N GLY A 158 -25.91 20.81 13.37
CA GLY A 158 -26.13 22.14 13.93
C GLY A 158 -26.38 23.21 12.87
N GLU A 159 -27.53 23.12 12.18
CA GLU A 159 -28.47 24.22 11.85
C GLU A 159 -29.59 23.72 10.93
#